data_AF-A0A850C766-F1
#
_entry.id   AF-A0A850C766-F1
#
_cell.length_a   1.000
_cell.length_b   1.000
_cell.length_c   1.000
_cell.angle_alpha   90.00
_cell.angle_beta   90.00
_cell.angle_gamma   90.00
#
_symmetry.space_group_name_H-M   'P 1'
#
loop_
_entity.id
_entity.type
_entity.pdbx_description
1 polymer ?
#
loop_
_entity_poly.entity_id
_entity_poly.type
_entity_poly.pdbx_seq_one_letter_code
_entity_poly.pdbx_strand_id
1 'polypeptide(L)'
;MEEFRAWKWMVPGTGFAALFVGLLFLQETGWRYAMFCGSGVAIVMVILAAQTVAGFRAYFRQVEVDQLVSRRRALADTAEVRLFEASRGMHPEAVRMLLKHRIEVWRIKELPSQDLLLPILDADPRITLPFLEHVLRNSNPFSIMPKRMLSDKSHSFDPRGVVTDYDQYDALHKLLEGRMWLTAGFGNQPGQWIEPWNPELIARRFGVTLYEEEEDVIEKLEVVGEQ
;
A
#
# COMPACT_ATOMS: atom_id res chain seq x y z
N MET A 1 -10.60 -20.63 -11.79
CA MET A 1 -11.79 -20.15 -11.05
C MET A 1 -12.67 -21.36 -10.86
N GLU A 2 -12.67 -21.96 -9.68
CA GLU A 2 -13.62 -23.02 -9.36
C GLU A 2 -15.01 -22.38 -9.30
N GLU A 3 -15.92 -22.84 -10.15
CA GLU A 3 -17.31 -22.40 -10.10
C GLU A 3 -17.84 -22.60 -8.68
N PHE A 4 -18.22 -21.49 -8.07
CA PHE A 4 -18.66 -21.39 -6.70
C PHE A 4 -19.79 -22.40 -6.48
N ARG A 5 -19.53 -23.43 -5.66
CA ARG A 5 -20.53 -24.43 -5.22
C ARG A 5 -21.53 -23.82 -4.23
N ALA A 6 -21.96 -22.58 -4.44
CA ALA A 6 -22.95 -21.85 -3.64
C ALA A 6 -24.26 -22.65 -3.50
N TRP A 7 -24.61 -23.39 -4.55
CA TRP A 7 -25.81 -24.22 -4.59
C TRP A 7 -25.86 -25.26 -3.46
N LYS A 8 -24.72 -25.80 -3.01
CA LYS A 8 -24.68 -26.81 -1.93
C LYS A 8 -25.17 -26.28 -0.59
N TRP A 9 -25.05 -24.97 -0.36
CA TRP A 9 -25.48 -24.30 0.87
C TRP A 9 -26.91 -23.76 0.77
N MET A 10 -27.37 -23.43 -0.44
CA MET A 10 -28.72 -22.93 -0.68
C MET A 10 -29.79 -24.02 -0.69
N VAL A 11 -29.44 -25.26 -1.07
CA VAL A 11 -30.39 -26.39 -1.16
C VAL A 11 -31.05 -26.75 0.18
N PRO A 12 -30.32 -26.87 1.31
CA PRO A 12 -30.95 -27.15 2.60
C PRO A 12 -31.90 -26.03 3.07
N GLY A 13 -31.52 -24.76 2.84
CA GLY A 13 -32.32 -23.61 3.24
C GLY A 13 -33.60 -23.44 2.42
N THR A 14 -33.52 -23.66 1.11
CA THR A 14 -34.71 -23.67 0.23
C THR A 14 -35.63 -24.84 0.53
N GLY A 15 -35.08 -26.03 0.81
CA GLY A 15 -35.84 -27.19 1.27
C GLY A 15 -36.55 -26.96 2.61
N PHE A 16 -35.89 -26.30 3.57
CA PHE A 16 -36.49 -25.91 4.84
C PHE A 16 -37.66 -24.95 4.63
N ALA A 17 -37.47 -23.88 3.85
CA ALA A 17 -38.52 -22.89 3.59
C ALA A 17 -39.74 -23.52 2.88
N ALA A 18 -39.52 -24.40 1.89
CA ALA A 18 -40.58 -25.09 1.19
C ALA A 18 -41.38 -26.02 2.12
N LEU A 19 -40.69 -26.79 2.99
CA LEU A 19 -41.35 -27.66 3.96
C LEU A 19 -42.11 -26.87 5.04
N PHE A 20 -41.55 -25.74 5.48
CA PHE A 20 -42.21 -24.88 6.46
C PHE A 20 -43.51 -24.28 5.91
N VAL A 21 -43.49 -23.76 4.67
CA VAL A 21 -44.69 -23.27 3.99
C VAL A 21 -45.70 -24.39 3.78
N GLY A 22 -45.26 -25.57 3.33
CA GLY A 22 -46.14 -26.73 3.17
C GLY A 22 -46.81 -27.16 4.47
N LEU A 23 -46.11 -27.08 5.60
CA LEU A 23 -46.65 -27.41 6.92
C LEU A 23 -47.71 -26.39 7.39
N LEU A 24 -47.52 -25.10 7.10
CA LEU A 24 -48.52 -24.07 7.36
C LEU A 24 -49.81 -24.31 6.57
N PHE A 25 -49.71 -24.67 5.28
CA PHE A 25 -50.89 -25.02 4.46
C PHE A 25 -51.62 -26.26 4.97
N LEU A 26 -50.89 -27.29 5.44
CA LEU A 26 -51.50 -28.51 5.99
C LEU A 26 -52.28 -28.24 7.29
N GLN A 27 -51.81 -27.29 8.11
CA GLN A 27 -52.46 -26.94 9.37
C GLN A 27 -53.88 -26.38 9.18
N GLU A 28 -54.16 -25.71 8.05
CA GLU A 28 -55.49 -25.20 7.71
C GLU A 28 -56.49 -26.31 7.33
N THR A 29 -56.01 -27.45 6.81
CA THR A 29 -56.87 -28.51 6.26
C THR A 29 -57.39 -29.53 7.28
N GLY A 30 -56.84 -29.58 8.51
CA GLY A 30 -57.38 -30.40 9.59
C GLY A 30 -56.39 -30.84 10.66
N TRP A 31 -56.77 -30.67 11.93
CA TRP A 31 -55.91 -30.85 13.10
C TRP A 31 -55.36 -32.28 13.30
N ARG A 32 -56.13 -33.32 12.97
CA ARG A 32 -55.75 -34.73 13.21
C ARG A 32 -54.68 -35.25 12.25
N TYR A 33 -54.77 -34.90 10.97
CA TYR A 33 -53.76 -35.27 9.97
C TYR A 33 -52.48 -34.44 10.16
N ALA A 34 -52.62 -33.17 10.58
CA ALA A 34 -51.51 -32.29 10.88
C ALA A 34 -50.62 -32.79 12.04
N MET A 35 -51.18 -33.42 13.08
CA MET A 35 -50.35 -33.93 14.19
C MET A 35 -49.45 -35.12 13.77
N PHE A 36 -50.01 -36.12 13.08
CA PHE A 36 -49.25 -37.32 12.71
C PHE A 36 -48.20 -37.02 11.64
N CYS A 37 -48.55 -36.31 10.57
CA CYS A 37 -47.60 -35.92 9.53
C CYS A 37 -46.63 -34.82 10.01
N GLY A 38 -47.11 -33.91 10.86
CA GLY A 38 -46.32 -32.77 11.35
C GLY A 38 -45.15 -33.18 12.23
N SER A 39 -45.29 -34.24 13.05
CA SER A 39 -44.19 -34.73 13.89
C SER A 39 -42.98 -35.24 13.09
N GLY A 40 -43.22 -36.02 12.02
CA GLY A 40 -42.16 -36.50 11.13
C GLY A 40 -41.52 -35.37 10.31
N VAL A 41 -42.33 -34.46 9.79
CA VAL A 41 -41.84 -33.29 9.03
C VAL A 41 -41.07 -32.33 9.94
N ALA A 42 -41.46 -32.17 11.20
CA ALA A 42 -40.76 -31.33 12.16
C ALA A 42 -39.32 -31.82 12.42
N ILE A 43 -39.10 -33.12 12.54
CA ILE A 43 -37.75 -33.69 12.70
C ILE A 43 -36.88 -33.38 11.48
N VAL A 44 -37.43 -33.57 10.27
CA VAL A 44 -36.73 -33.25 9.01
C VAL A 44 -36.42 -31.76 8.92
N MET A 45 -37.36 -30.89 9.30
CA MET A 45 -37.14 -29.44 9.34
C MET A 45 -36.04 -29.04 10.32
N VAL A 46 -35.97 -29.67 11.50
CA VAL A 46 -34.90 -29.40 12.47
C VAL A 46 -33.53 -29.80 11.91
N ILE A 47 -33.43 -30.94 11.24
CA ILE A 47 -32.18 -31.38 10.59
C ILE A 47 -31.76 -30.41 9.49
N LEU A 48 -32.69 -30.00 8.63
CA LEU A 48 -32.41 -29.02 7.57
C LEU A 48 -32.05 -27.65 8.12
N ALA A 49 -32.71 -27.20 9.18
CA ALA A 49 -32.37 -25.95 9.87
C ALA A 49 -30.95 -26.00 10.45
N ALA A 50 -30.59 -27.10 11.13
CA ALA A 50 -29.25 -27.29 11.68
C ALA A 50 -28.16 -27.30 10.57
N GLN A 51 -28.43 -27.98 9.45
CA GLN A 51 -27.52 -28.00 8.29
C GLN A 51 -27.40 -26.62 7.64
N THR A 52 -28.51 -25.87 7.54
CA THR A 52 -28.52 -24.51 6.99
C THR A 52 -27.68 -23.58 7.86
N VAL A 53 -27.83 -23.64 9.18
CA VAL A 53 -27.02 -22.83 10.12
C VAL A 53 -25.53 -23.20 10.06
N ALA A 54 -25.21 -24.50 10.03
CA ALA A 54 -23.82 -24.95 9.90
C ALA A 54 -23.19 -24.50 8.57
N GLY A 55 -23.95 -24.60 7.47
CA GLY A 55 -23.51 -24.14 6.15
C GLY A 55 -23.30 -22.63 6.08
N PHE A 56 -24.20 -21.86 6.69
CA PHE A 56 -24.10 -20.40 6.75
C PHE A 56 -22.86 -19.95 7.53
N ARG A 57 -22.55 -20.62 8.65
CA ARG A 57 -21.30 -20.38 9.40
C ARG A 57 -20.05 -20.69 8.59
N ALA A 58 -20.05 -21.81 7.87
CA ALA A 58 -18.93 -22.19 7.00
C ALA A 58 -18.73 -21.18 5.87
N TYR A 59 -19.82 -20.71 5.26
CA TYR A 59 -19.80 -19.68 4.23
C TYR A 59 -19.17 -18.38 4.73
N PHE A 60 -19.60 -17.85 5.88
CA PHE A 60 -19.00 -16.62 6.41
C PHE A 60 -17.52 -16.75 6.70
N ARG A 61 -17.11 -17.88 7.28
CA ARG A 61 -15.69 -18.15 7.52
C ARG A 61 -14.89 -18.16 6.21
N GLN A 62 -15.47 -18.69 5.14
CA GLN A 62 -14.84 -18.70 3.83
C GLN A 62 -14.78 -17.30 3.22
N VAL A 63 -15.85 -16.50 3.32
CA VAL A 63 -15.85 -15.10 2.87
C VAL A 63 -14.79 -14.28 3.60
N GLU A 64 -14.62 -14.47 4.91
CA GLU A 64 -13.56 -13.82 5.68
C GLU A 64 -12.16 -14.21 5.17
N VAL A 65 -11.93 -15.50 4.92
CA VAL A 65 -10.67 -15.99 4.36
C VAL A 65 -10.42 -15.41 2.96
N ASP A 66 -11.44 -15.38 2.10
CA ASP A 66 -11.33 -14.84 0.74
C ASP A 66 -11.10 -13.33 0.75
N GLN A 67 -11.69 -12.60 1.69
CA GLN A 67 -11.41 -11.18 1.91
C GLN A 67 -9.99 -10.96 2.41
N LEU A 68 -9.48 -11.80 3.33
CA LEU A 68 -8.11 -11.72 3.79
C LEU A 68 -7.11 -12.09 2.69
N VAL A 69 -7.40 -13.10 1.89
CA VAL A 69 -6.57 -13.52 0.75
C VAL A 69 -6.60 -12.47 -0.34
N SER A 70 -7.75 -11.89 -0.67
CA SER A 70 -7.85 -10.80 -1.65
C SER A 70 -7.16 -9.54 -1.16
N ARG A 71 -7.29 -9.18 0.12
CA ARG A 71 -6.55 -8.07 0.73
C ARG A 71 -5.06 -8.32 0.75
N ARG A 72 -4.61 -9.52 1.11
CA ARG A 72 -3.18 -9.89 1.05
C ARG A 72 -2.66 -9.92 -0.37
N ARG A 73 -3.44 -10.42 -1.33
CA ARG A 73 -3.10 -10.37 -2.76
C ARG A 73 -3.02 -8.93 -3.22
N ALA A 74 -4.01 -8.08 -2.96
CA ALA A 74 -3.97 -6.67 -3.33
C ALA A 74 -2.79 -5.90 -2.69
N LEU A 75 -2.41 -6.25 -1.46
CA LEU A 75 -1.23 -5.70 -0.79
C LEU A 75 0.09 -6.28 -1.33
N ALA A 76 0.09 -7.53 -1.80
CA ALA A 76 1.24 -8.18 -2.43
C ALA A 76 1.38 -7.81 -3.91
N ASP A 77 0.31 -7.37 -4.56
CA ASP A 77 0.24 -6.96 -5.96
C ASP A 77 0.76 -5.52 -6.10
N THR A 78 1.94 -5.26 -5.53
CA THR A 78 2.66 -4.01 -5.71
C THR A 78 3.21 -3.95 -7.14
N ALA A 79 3.45 -2.74 -7.62
CA ALA A 79 4.07 -2.55 -8.93
C ALA A 79 5.41 -3.31 -9.06
N GLU A 80 6.12 -3.52 -7.95
CA GLU A 80 7.35 -4.31 -7.88
C GLU A 80 7.10 -5.80 -8.14
N VAL A 81 6.10 -6.42 -7.51
CA VAL A 81 5.80 -7.84 -7.72
C VAL A 81 5.38 -8.11 -9.16
N ARG A 82 4.57 -7.23 -9.76
CA ARG A 82 4.22 -7.32 -11.18
C ARG A 82 5.43 -7.13 -12.11
N LEU A 83 6.40 -6.30 -11.70
CA LEU A 83 7.66 -6.15 -12.40
C LEU A 83 8.56 -7.39 -12.25
N PHE A 84 8.60 -8.01 -11.07
CA PHE A 84 9.32 -9.27 -10.83
C PHE A 84 8.70 -10.43 -11.61
N GLU A 85 7.37 -10.47 -11.71
CA GLU A 85 6.66 -11.41 -12.57
C GLU A 85 6.90 -11.13 -14.05
N ALA A 86 6.89 -9.87 -14.47
CA ALA A 86 7.18 -9.48 -15.87
C ALA A 86 8.66 -9.66 -16.25
N SER A 87 9.57 -9.56 -15.29
CA SER A 87 11.01 -9.78 -15.47
C SER A 87 11.41 -11.25 -15.26
N ARG A 88 10.43 -12.13 -15.02
CA ARG A 88 10.65 -13.58 -14.90
C ARG A 88 11.12 -14.13 -16.25
N GLY A 89 12.42 -14.39 -16.36
CA GLY A 89 13.08 -14.82 -17.60
C GLY A 89 14.07 -13.81 -18.17
N MET A 90 14.17 -12.60 -17.60
CA MET A 90 15.24 -11.66 -17.91
C MET A 90 16.56 -12.07 -17.26
N HIS A 91 17.69 -11.74 -17.90
CA HIS A 91 19.01 -11.94 -17.32
C HIS A 91 19.12 -11.15 -16.00
N PRO A 92 19.70 -11.74 -14.93
CA PRO A 92 19.75 -11.10 -13.61
C PRO A 92 20.41 -9.70 -13.63
N GLU A 93 21.36 -9.44 -14.54
CA GLU A 93 21.94 -8.10 -14.68
C GLU A 93 20.97 -7.07 -15.24
N ALA A 94 20.10 -7.46 -16.19
CA ALA A 94 19.08 -6.56 -16.73
C ALA A 94 18.00 -6.24 -15.68
N VAL A 95 17.62 -7.23 -14.85
CA VAL A 95 16.73 -7.01 -13.70
C VAL A 95 17.39 -6.07 -12.70
N ARG A 96 18.69 -6.24 -12.41
CA ARG A 96 19.44 -5.35 -11.54
C ARG A 96 19.51 -3.92 -12.07
N MET A 97 19.68 -3.74 -13.39
CA MET A 97 19.65 -2.42 -14.03
C MET A 97 18.27 -1.78 -13.97
N LEU A 98 17.19 -2.53 -14.23
CA LEU A 98 15.81 -2.05 -14.13
C LEU A 98 15.45 -1.61 -12.71
N LEU A 99 15.82 -2.42 -11.72
CA LEU A 99 15.63 -2.10 -10.30
C LEU A 99 16.47 -0.88 -9.90
N LYS A 100 17.73 -0.79 -10.34
CA LYS A 100 18.58 0.38 -10.11
C LYS A 100 17.99 1.65 -10.75
N HIS A 101 17.42 1.55 -11.94
CA HIS A 101 16.82 2.69 -12.64
C HIS A 101 15.57 3.22 -11.93
N ARG A 102 14.65 2.34 -11.51
CA ARG A 102 13.43 2.71 -10.75
C ARG A 102 13.71 3.45 -9.45
N ILE A 103 14.87 3.20 -8.86
CA ILE A 103 15.31 3.82 -7.60
C ILE A 103 15.63 5.32 -7.78
N GLU A 104 16.03 5.70 -9.00
CA GLU A 104 16.59 7.01 -9.34
C GLU A 104 15.58 7.85 -10.17
N VAL A 105 14.47 7.25 -10.62
CA VAL A 105 13.47 7.94 -11.45
C VAL A 105 12.48 8.74 -10.59
N TRP A 106 12.38 10.02 -10.90
CA TRP A 106 11.31 10.91 -10.47
C TRP A 106 10.12 10.76 -11.39
N ARG A 107 8.93 10.51 -10.82
CA ARG A 107 7.67 10.58 -11.55
C ARG A 107 7.06 11.95 -11.38
N ILE A 108 6.51 12.48 -12.46
CA ILE A 108 5.77 13.73 -12.43
C ILE A 108 4.32 13.43 -12.03
N LYS A 109 3.86 14.00 -10.92
CA LYS A 109 2.44 13.95 -10.53
C LYS A 109 1.74 15.19 -11.08
N GLU A 110 0.82 14.99 -12.01
CA GLU A 110 -0.03 16.05 -12.53
C GLU A 110 -1.05 16.49 -11.46
N LEU A 111 -1.12 17.79 -11.20
CA LEU A 111 -2.12 18.39 -10.33
C LEU A 111 -3.27 19.01 -11.15
N PRO A 112 -4.55 18.71 -10.82
CA PRO A 112 -5.68 19.19 -11.61
C PRO A 112 -5.98 20.69 -11.43
N SER A 113 -5.32 21.38 -10.49
CA SER A 113 -5.71 22.74 -10.07
C SER A 113 -4.68 23.84 -10.33
N GLN A 114 -3.57 23.55 -11.01
CA GLN A 114 -2.57 24.53 -11.50
C GLN A 114 -1.50 23.71 -12.23
N ASP A 115 -0.81 24.31 -13.22
CA ASP A 115 0.28 23.76 -14.04
C ASP A 115 1.53 23.29 -13.25
N LEU A 116 1.38 22.90 -11.99
CA LEU A 116 2.41 22.41 -11.11
C LEU A 116 2.61 20.91 -11.34
N LEU A 117 3.63 20.60 -12.12
CA LEU A 117 4.24 19.28 -12.19
C LEU A 117 5.10 19.10 -10.94
N LEU A 118 4.66 18.32 -9.96
CA LEU A 118 5.46 18.03 -8.77
C LEU A 118 6.22 16.70 -8.98
N PRO A 119 7.57 16.73 -9.01
CA PRO A 119 8.35 15.50 -9.08
C PRO A 119 8.26 14.76 -7.75
N ILE A 120 7.92 13.49 -7.83
CA ILE A 120 7.73 12.58 -6.71
C ILE A 120 8.57 11.33 -6.94
N LEU A 121 9.12 10.79 -5.87
CA LEU A 121 10.00 9.63 -5.96
C LEU A 121 9.20 8.37 -6.36
N ASP A 122 9.64 7.63 -7.39
CA ASP A 122 8.93 6.39 -7.79
C ASP A 122 8.95 5.33 -6.68
N ALA A 123 10.03 5.30 -5.89
CA ALA A 123 10.18 4.36 -4.79
C ALA A 123 9.21 4.61 -3.61
N ASP A 124 8.83 5.86 -3.35
CA ASP A 124 7.75 6.19 -2.42
C ASP A 124 7.03 7.47 -2.87
N PRO A 125 5.76 7.38 -3.29
CA PRO A 125 5.03 8.50 -3.87
C PRO A 125 4.66 9.59 -2.85
N ARG A 126 5.00 9.40 -1.57
CA ARG A 126 4.84 10.41 -0.51
C ARG A 126 5.97 11.41 -0.52
N ILE A 127 7.15 11.04 -1.03
CA ILE A 127 8.35 11.87 -0.98
C ILE A 127 8.37 12.78 -2.20
N THR A 128 8.34 14.09 -1.95
CA THR A 128 8.41 15.11 -2.99
C THR A 128 9.86 15.57 -3.18
N LEU A 129 10.23 15.98 -4.40
CA LEU A 129 11.58 16.47 -4.69
C LEU A 129 11.98 17.68 -3.82
N PRO A 130 11.14 18.73 -3.66
CA PRO A 130 11.47 19.87 -2.81
C PRO A 130 11.69 19.48 -1.34
N PHE A 131 10.95 18.48 -0.85
CA PHE A 131 11.15 17.95 0.50
C PHE A 131 12.50 17.25 0.64
N LEU A 132 12.87 16.38 -0.32
CA LEU A 132 14.15 15.69 -0.31
C LEU A 132 15.31 16.70 -0.32
N GLU A 133 15.26 17.68 -1.21
CA GLU A 133 16.25 18.77 -1.28
C GLU A 133 16.39 19.49 0.06
N HIS A 134 15.27 19.85 0.68
CA HIS A 134 15.26 20.52 1.96
C HIS A 134 15.92 19.67 3.06
N VAL A 135 15.57 18.38 3.16
CA VAL A 135 16.16 17.47 4.15
C VAL A 135 17.65 17.31 3.93
N LEU A 136 18.08 17.09 2.67
CA LEU A 136 19.49 16.87 2.36
C LEU A 136 20.34 18.13 2.55
N ARG A 137 19.84 19.32 2.19
CA ARG A 137 20.53 20.61 2.43
C ARG A 137 20.71 20.93 3.91
N ASN A 138 19.78 20.50 4.75
CA ASN A 138 19.83 20.68 6.21
C ASN A 138 20.44 19.48 6.95
N SER A 139 20.90 18.47 6.22
CA SER A 139 21.65 17.34 6.80
C SER A 139 23.13 17.71 6.92
N ASN A 140 23.81 17.10 7.89
CA ASN A 140 25.25 17.26 8.02
C ASN A 140 25.98 16.00 7.47
N PRO A 141 27.32 16.02 7.33
CA PRO A 141 28.05 14.88 6.78
C PRO A 141 27.95 13.57 7.58
N PHE A 142 27.50 13.62 8.84
CA PHE A 142 27.48 12.46 9.76
C PHE A 142 26.06 11.94 10.08
N SER A 143 25.05 12.79 9.95
CA SER A 143 23.65 12.50 10.30
C SER A 143 22.67 13.26 9.43
N ILE A 144 21.51 12.66 9.21
CA ILE A 144 20.38 13.31 8.54
C ILE A 144 19.82 14.45 9.38
N MET A 145 19.17 15.43 8.74
CA MET A 145 18.40 16.48 9.39
C MET A 145 17.44 15.87 10.44
N PRO A 146 17.42 16.34 11.69
CA PRO A 146 16.55 15.76 12.70
C PRO A 146 15.07 16.11 12.48
N LYS A 147 14.19 15.12 12.68
CA LYS A 147 12.73 15.25 12.50
C LYS A 147 12.11 16.46 13.21
N ARG A 148 12.63 16.82 14.40
CA ARG A 148 12.14 17.95 15.22
C ARG A 148 12.27 19.33 14.55
N MET A 149 13.01 19.44 13.45
CA MET A 149 13.11 20.69 12.69
C MET A 149 11.92 20.90 11.75
N LEU A 150 11.11 19.87 11.53
CA LEU A 150 9.86 19.97 10.79
C LEU A 150 8.70 20.28 11.75
N SER A 151 7.59 20.75 11.20
CA SER A 151 6.34 20.90 11.96
C SER A 151 5.43 19.70 11.70
N ASP A 152 4.87 19.11 12.76
CA ASP A 152 4.03 17.90 12.74
C ASP A 152 2.75 18.06 11.87
N LYS A 153 2.35 19.30 11.61
CA LYS A 153 1.15 19.64 10.84
C LYS A 153 1.43 20.53 9.63
N SER A 154 2.70 20.74 9.28
CA SER A 154 2.99 21.48 8.06
C SER A 154 2.84 20.58 6.84
N HIS A 155 2.36 21.23 5.77
CA HIS A 155 2.23 20.65 4.43
C HIS A 155 3.00 21.52 3.44
N SER A 156 4.10 22.16 3.87
CA SER A 156 4.78 23.16 3.04
C SER A 156 5.33 22.57 1.75
N PHE A 157 5.61 21.26 1.74
CA PHE A 157 6.16 20.56 0.58
C PHE A 157 5.11 19.74 -0.20
N ASP A 158 3.86 19.67 0.26
CA ASP A 158 2.75 19.06 -0.48
C ASP A 158 1.62 20.07 -0.69
N PRO A 159 1.52 20.70 -1.89
CA PRO A 159 0.48 21.67 -2.20
C PRO A 159 -0.95 21.15 -2.05
N ARG A 160 -1.16 19.83 -2.07
CA ARG A 160 -2.49 19.23 -1.86
C ARG A 160 -2.86 19.04 -0.39
N GLY A 161 -1.89 19.16 0.52
CA GLY A 161 -2.07 18.89 1.94
C GLY A 161 -2.48 17.45 2.25
N VAL A 162 -2.14 16.49 1.38
CA VAL A 162 -2.51 15.07 1.57
C VAL A 162 -1.53 14.40 2.52
N VAL A 163 -0.25 14.76 2.43
CA VAL A 163 0.83 14.19 3.23
C VAL A 163 1.45 15.29 4.08
N THR A 164 1.63 15.03 5.38
CA THR A 164 2.34 15.95 6.28
C THR A 164 3.85 15.86 6.06
N ASP A 165 4.58 16.93 6.39
CA ASP A 165 6.04 16.92 6.28
C ASP A 165 6.69 15.86 7.20
N TYR A 166 6.03 15.53 8.32
CA TYR A 166 6.41 14.42 9.20
C TYR A 166 6.26 13.05 8.54
N ASP A 167 5.16 12.83 7.82
CA ASP A 167 4.93 11.60 7.07
C ASP A 167 5.93 11.46 5.91
N GLN A 168 6.26 12.56 5.22
CA GLN A 168 7.31 12.57 4.20
C GLN A 168 8.68 12.23 4.81
N TYR A 169 8.99 12.77 5.99
CA TYR A 169 10.23 12.47 6.71
C TYR A 169 10.32 10.98 7.08
N ASP A 170 9.26 10.41 7.64
CA ASP A 170 9.24 9.00 8.05
C ASP A 170 9.34 8.06 6.84
N ALA A 171 8.70 8.41 5.73
CA ALA A 171 8.83 7.70 4.46
C ALA A 171 10.28 7.73 3.95
N LEU A 172 10.90 8.92 3.93
CA LEU A 172 12.29 9.09 3.52
C LEU A 172 13.25 8.32 4.43
N HIS A 173 13.08 8.43 5.74
CA HIS A 173 13.94 7.73 6.71
C HIS A 173 13.86 6.20 6.53
N LYS A 174 12.65 5.64 6.39
CA LYS A 174 12.47 4.21 6.14
C LYS A 174 13.08 3.76 4.82
N LEU A 175 12.99 4.59 3.78
CA LEU A 175 13.59 4.30 2.48
C LEU A 175 15.12 4.26 2.55
N LEU A 176 15.73 5.20 3.28
CA LEU A 176 17.18 5.26 3.46
C LEU A 176 17.70 4.14 4.36
N GLU A 177 16.97 3.83 5.44
CA GLU A 177 17.28 2.73 6.37
C GLU A 177 17.15 1.36 5.70
N GLY A 178 16.05 1.13 4.97
CA GLY A 178 15.83 -0.12 4.22
C GLY A 178 16.89 -0.38 3.15
N ARG A 179 17.65 0.65 2.75
CA ARG A 179 18.77 0.56 1.80
C ARG A 179 20.14 0.56 2.44
N MET A 180 20.22 0.54 3.77
CA MET A 180 21.47 0.58 4.52
C MET A 180 22.32 1.82 4.20
N TRP A 181 21.68 2.96 3.89
CA TRP A 181 22.36 4.24 3.72
C TRP A 181 22.39 5.05 5.02
N LEU A 182 21.41 4.78 5.89
CA LEU A 182 21.21 5.47 7.15
C LEU A 182 20.98 4.42 8.25
N THR A 183 21.48 4.68 9.45
CA THR A 183 21.18 3.86 10.63
C THR A 183 19.77 4.15 11.15
N ALA A 184 19.19 3.20 11.88
CA ALA A 184 17.95 3.42 12.60
C ALA A 184 18.14 4.54 13.64
N GLY A 185 17.29 5.57 13.62
CA GLY A 185 17.29 6.61 14.64
C GLY A 185 16.89 6.03 16.00
N PHE A 186 17.65 6.35 17.05
CA PHE A 186 17.34 5.92 18.42
C PHE A 186 16.79 7.09 19.24
N GLY A 187 15.50 7.00 19.61
CA GLY A 187 14.83 8.02 20.40
C GLY A 187 14.81 9.39 19.69
N ASN A 188 15.43 10.40 20.31
CA ASN A 188 15.51 11.78 19.79
C ASN A 188 16.74 12.05 18.92
N GLN A 189 17.59 11.05 18.66
CA GLN A 189 18.76 11.22 17.80
C GLN A 189 18.40 10.96 16.33
N PRO A 190 18.83 11.81 15.40
CA PRO A 190 18.68 11.52 13.98
C PRO A 190 19.47 10.27 13.59
N GLY A 191 19.03 9.58 12.54
CA GLY A 191 19.82 8.52 11.92
C GLY A 191 21.20 9.05 11.49
N GLN A 192 22.22 8.22 11.60
CA GLN A 192 23.58 8.52 11.17
C GLN A 192 23.82 7.91 9.79
N TRP A 193 24.59 8.60 8.96
CA TRP A 193 24.96 8.05 7.66
C TRP A 193 25.90 6.87 7.86
N ILE A 194 25.69 5.82 7.07
CA ILE A 194 26.58 4.65 7.05
C ILE A 194 27.64 4.92 5.99
N GLU A 195 28.93 4.82 6.32
CA GLU A 195 30.00 4.99 5.33
C GLU A 195 29.79 4.05 4.12
N PRO A 196 29.96 4.52 2.86
CA PRO A 196 30.53 5.80 2.44
C PRO A 196 29.49 6.92 2.21
N TRP A 197 28.23 6.72 2.62
CA TRP A 197 27.13 7.63 2.27
C TRP A 197 27.26 8.97 3.00
N ASN A 198 26.96 10.04 2.27
CA ASN A 198 26.82 11.39 2.79
C ASN A 198 25.66 12.10 2.04
N PRO A 199 25.20 13.27 2.49
CA PRO A 199 24.09 13.96 1.84
C PRO A 199 24.33 14.23 0.35
N GLU A 200 25.55 14.59 -0.03
CA GLU A 200 25.95 14.91 -1.41
C GLU A 200 25.89 13.70 -2.35
N LEU A 201 26.41 12.54 -1.92
CA LEU A 201 26.39 11.30 -2.70
C LEU A 201 24.95 10.79 -2.85
N ILE A 202 24.13 10.95 -1.81
CA ILE A 202 22.72 10.60 -1.86
C ILE A 202 21.99 11.54 -2.83
N ALA A 203 22.26 12.84 -2.78
CA ALA A 203 21.68 13.81 -3.71
C ALA A 203 22.08 13.50 -5.15
N ARG A 204 23.37 13.29 -5.44
CA ARG A 204 23.86 12.87 -6.76
C ARG A 204 23.18 11.61 -7.25
N ARG A 205 22.95 10.64 -6.37
CA ARG A 205 22.26 9.39 -6.71
C ARG A 205 20.79 9.61 -7.06
N PHE A 206 20.13 10.56 -6.41
CA PHE A 206 18.78 10.99 -6.78
C PHE A 206 18.77 12.02 -7.92
N GLY A 207 19.92 12.36 -8.53
CA GLY A 207 19.99 13.37 -9.59
C GLY A 207 19.69 14.79 -9.11
N VAL A 208 19.95 15.08 -7.83
CA VAL A 208 19.69 16.36 -7.17
C VAL A 208 21.02 17.06 -6.88
N THR A 209 21.09 18.37 -7.14
CA THR A 209 22.24 19.22 -6.83
C THR A 209 21.94 20.05 -5.56
N LEU A 210 22.63 19.76 -4.46
CA LEU A 210 22.40 20.44 -3.16
C LEU A 210 22.99 21.83 -3.11
N TYR A 211 24.18 21.99 -3.68
CA TYR A 211 24.89 23.24 -3.81
C TYR A 211 24.81 23.60 -5.30
N GLU A 212 24.38 24.82 -5.59
CA GLU A 212 24.66 25.41 -6.90
C GLU A 212 26.19 25.45 -6.98
N GLU A 213 26.79 24.65 -7.85
CA GLU A 213 28.21 24.77 -8.13
C GLU A 213 28.42 26.23 -8.61
N GLU A 214 29.29 26.98 -7.94
CA GLU A 214 29.75 28.32 -8.32
C GLU A 214 30.51 28.31 -9.67
N GLU A 215 30.17 27.44 -10.61
CA GLU A 215 30.75 27.43 -11.97
C GLU A 215 30.38 28.71 -12.74
N ASP A 216 29.24 29.33 -12.44
CA ASP A 216 28.83 30.61 -13.04
C ASP A 216 29.62 31.83 -12.54
N VAL A 217 30.43 31.69 -11.48
CA VAL A 217 31.24 32.80 -10.93
C VAL A 217 32.63 32.83 -11.56
N ILE A 218 33.21 31.67 -11.90
CA ILE A 218 34.53 31.60 -12.54
C ILE A 218 34.44 32.11 -13.98
N GLU A 219 33.39 31.73 -14.73
CA GLU A 219 33.20 32.20 -16.11
C GLU A 219 32.89 33.72 -16.16
N LYS A 220 32.24 34.28 -15.15
CA LYS A 220 32.01 35.75 -15.04
C LYS A 220 33.23 36.52 -14.55
N LEU A 221 34.13 35.91 -13.78
CA LEU A 221 35.36 36.57 -13.34
C LEU A 221 36.44 36.58 -14.43
N GLU A 222 36.48 35.58 -15.30
CA GLU A 222 37.38 35.59 -16.47
C GLU A 222 36.96 36.65 -17.51
N VAL A 223 35.65 36.86 -17.72
CA VAL A 223 35.14 37.89 -18.64
C VAL A 223 35.36 39.33 -18.13
N VAL A 224 35.48 39.53 -16.82
CA VAL A 224 35.76 40.85 -16.21
C VAL A 224 37.27 41.12 -16.08
N GLY A 225 38.12 40.09 -16.19
CA GLY A 225 39.58 40.21 -16.17
C GLY A 225 40.22 40.62 -17.50
N GLU A 226 39.46 40.66 -18.60
CA GLU A 226 39.95 41.00 -19.95
C GLU A 226 39.45 42.35 -20.51
N GLN A 227 39.00 43.29 -19.65
CA GLN A 227 38.67 44.68 -20.07
C GLN A 227 39.63 45.73 -19.51
#